data_AF-A0A484S6A0-F1
#
_entry.id   AF-A0A484S6A0-F1
#
_cell.length_a   1.000
_cell.length_b   1.000
_cell.length_c   1.000
_cell.angle_alpha   90.00
_cell.angle_beta   90.00
_cell.angle_gamma   90.00
#
_symmetry.space_group_name_H-M   'P 1'
#
loop_
_entity.id
_entity.type
_entity.pdbx_description
1 polymer ?
#
loop_
_entity_poly.entity_id
_entity_poly.type
_entity_poly.pdbx_seq_one_letter_code
_entity_poly.pdbx_strand_id
1 'polypeptide(L)'
;MPLDVARLRDSELASSETPESCWAAVLLWCAAWHQVPAGSIPNDEQWIAKQAGYARRGRIDKEWKEVREGALRGWVECSDGRLYHPVVAEKARDAWQSRLEQRWRTECARIKKHNQRHQSNPTHSSNSRTGLPPVVPRDSR
;
A
#
# COMPACT_ATOMS: atom_id res chain seq x y z
N MET A 1 -8.48 -4.67 4.50
CA MET A 1 -8.68 -4.22 3.11
C MET A 1 -9.92 -3.33 3.04
N PRO A 2 -9.93 -2.20 2.29
CA PRO A 2 -11.17 -1.50 1.98
C PRO A 2 -12.09 -2.40 1.16
N LEU A 3 -13.33 -2.61 1.62
CA LEU A 3 -14.31 -3.42 0.92
C LEU A 3 -15.16 -2.53 0.02
N ASP A 4 -15.16 -2.81 -1.29
CA ASP A 4 -16.03 -2.13 -2.24
C ASP A 4 -17.42 -2.77 -2.18
N VAL A 5 -18.33 -2.10 -1.47
CA VAL A 5 -19.66 -2.62 -1.16
C VAL A 5 -20.49 -2.85 -2.42
N ALA A 6 -20.42 -1.95 -3.40
CA ALA A 6 -21.15 -2.08 -4.66
C ALA A 6 -20.62 -3.27 -5.45
N ARG A 7 -19.28 -3.36 -5.60
CA ARG A 7 -18.66 -4.47 -6.32
C ARG A 7 -18.92 -5.82 -5.67
N LEU A 8 -18.96 -5.90 -4.33
CA LEU A 8 -19.28 -7.15 -3.64
C LEU A 8 -20.75 -7.53 -3.81
N ARG A 9 -21.67 -6.61 -3.52
CA ARG A 9 -23.12 -6.87 -3.57
C ARG A 9 -23.57 -7.25 -4.99
N ASP A 10 -23.02 -6.57 -5.99
CA ASP A 10 -23.41 -6.75 -7.39
C ASP A 10 -22.57 -7.84 -8.09
N SER A 11 -21.69 -8.54 -7.36
CA SER A 11 -20.92 -9.67 -7.91
C SER A 11 -21.76 -10.93 -8.04
N GLU A 12 -21.34 -11.80 -8.97
CA GLU A 12 -21.95 -13.13 -9.13
C GLU A 12 -21.80 -14.02 -7.90
N LEU A 13 -20.85 -13.73 -7.00
CA LEU A 13 -20.65 -14.52 -5.77
C LEU A 13 -21.94 -14.56 -4.94
N ALA A 14 -22.55 -13.39 -4.71
CA ALA A 14 -23.76 -13.28 -3.88
C ALA A 14 -25.02 -13.84 -4.57
N SER A 15 -25.04 -13.90 -5.91
CA SER A 15 -26.17 -14.43 -6.67
C SER A 15 -26.10 -15.92 -6.96
N SER A 16 -24.90 -16.50 -6.99
CA SER A 16 -24.67 -17.86 -7.49
C SER A 16 -24.24 -18.86 -6.42
N GLU A 17 -23.65 -18.40 -5.31
CA GLU A 17 -23.12 -19.29 -4.28
C GLU A 17 -24.01 -19.30 -3.02
N THR A 18 -23.84 -20.33 -2.19
CA THR A 18 -24.50 -20.40 -0.89
C THR A 18 -23.98 -19.32 0.07
N PRO A 19 -24.77 -18.89 1.07
CA PRO A 19 -24.32 -17.94 2.09
C PRO A 19 -23.02 -18.37 2.80
N GLU A 20 -22.86 -19.67 3.06
CA GLU A 20 -21.68 -20.27 3.67
C GLU A 20 -20.44 -20.09 2.77
N SER A 21 -20.59 -20.31 1.47
CA SER A 21 -19.55 -20.10 0.47
C SER A 21 -19.17 -18.63 0.33
N CYS A 22 -20.17 -17.75 0.33
CA CYS A 22 -19.94 -16.30 0.35
C CYS A 22 -19.15 -15.88 1.59
N TRP A 23 -19.51 -16.39 2.77
CA TRP A 23 -18.81 -16.09 4.01
C TRP A 23 -17.36 -16.61 3.98
N ALA A 24 -17.16 -17.85 3.55
CA ALA A 24 -15.83 -18.44 3.39
C ALA A 24 -14.95 -17.65 2.42
N ALA A 25 -15.50 -17.20 1.28
CA ALA A 25 -14.80 -16.35 0.32
C ALA A 25 -14.33 -15.03 0.96
N VAL A 26 -15.20 -14.36 1.73
CA VAL A 26 -14.86 -13.11 2.43
C VAL A 26 -13.75 -13.34 3.46
N LEU A 27 -13.78 -14.45 4.20
CA LEU A 27 -12.71 -14.81 5.12
C LEU A 27 -11.38 -15.03 4.39
N LEU A 28 -11.38 -15.70 3.25
CA LEU A 28 -10.18 -15.90 2.43
C LEU A 28 -9.64 -14.58 1.87
N TRP A 29 -10.49 -13.65 1.42
CA TRP A 29 -10.05 -12.32 1.01
C TRP A 29 -9.39 -11.54 2.17
N CYS A 30 -9.96 -11.64 3.37
CA CYS A 30 -9.39 -11.04 4.57
C CYS A 30 -8.01 -11.66 4.91
N ALA A 31 -7.89 -12.98 4.82
CA ALA A 31 -6.63 -13.68 5.08
C ALA A 31 -5.55 -13.28 4.06
N ALA A 32 -5.90 -13.21 2.78
CA ALA A 32 -5.01 -12.86 1.68
C ALA A 32 -4.45 -11.44 1.77
N TRP A 33 -5.21 -10.50 2.33
CA TRP A 33 -4.74 -9.14 2.56
C TRP A 33 -3.48 -9.07 3.43
N HIS A 34 -3.31 -10.03 4.35
CA HIS A 34 -2.17 -10.09 5.27
C HIS A 34 -1.06 -11.03 4.81
N GLN A 35 -1.21 -11.70 3.67
CA GLN A 35 -0.20 -12.58 3.12
C GLN A 35 0.96 -11.79 2.47
N VAL A 36 2.06 -12.50 2.22
CA VAL A 36 3.19 -12.03 1.43
C VAL A 36 3.36 -13.00 0.26
N PRO A 37 3.08 -12.58 -0.99
CA PRO A 37 2.55 -11.28 -1.42
C PRO A 37 1.08 -11.01 -1.00
N ALA A 38 0.73 -9.75 -0.74
CA ALA A 38 -0.65 -9.38 -0.37
C ALA A 38 -1.61 -9.57 -1.55
N GLY A 39 -2.80 -10.12 -1.28
CA GLY A 39 -3.77 -10.51 -2.30
C GLY A 39 -3.60 -11.93 -2.83
N SER A 40 -2.67 -12.70 -2.25
CA SER A 40 -2.48 -14.12 -2.54
C SER A 40 -2.74 -15.00 -1.32
N ILE A 41 -2.97 -16.28 -1.54
CA ILE A 41 -2.96 -17.33 -0.53
C ILE A 41 -2.10 -18.52 -0.99
N PRO A 42 -1.50 -19.29 -0.07
CA PRO A 42 -0.85 -20.55 -0.43
C PRO A 42 -1.83 -21.50 -1.10
N ASN A 43 -1.39 -22.24 -2.13
CA ASN A 43 -2.14 -23.36 -2.70
C ASN A 43 -2.00 -24.60 -1.79
N ASP A 44 -2.50 -24.49 -0.55
CA ASP A 44 -2.46 -25.55 0.47
C ASP A 44 -3.85 -25.74 1.06
N GLU A 45 -4.45 -26.91 0.80
CA GLU A 45 -5.84 -27.22 1.13
C GLU A 45 -6.13 -27.10 2.63
N GLN A 46 -5.19 -27.53 3.48
CA GLN A 46 -5.32 -27.50 4.92
C GLN A 46 -5.29 -26.07 5.47
N TRP A 47 -4.44 -25.23 4.89
CA TRP A 47 -4.33 -23.82 5.20
C TRP A 47 -5.59 -23.07 4.74
N ILE A 48 -6.05 -23.32 3.51
CA ILE A 48 -7.24 -22.66 2.93
C ILE A 48 -8.48 -23.00 3.78
N ALA A 49 -8.74 -24.28 4.03
CA ALA A 49 -9.88 -24.69 4.86
C ALA A 49 -9.81 -24.08 6.26
N LYS A 50 -8.61 -23.99 6.85
CA LYS A 50 -8.41 -23.33 8.15
C LYS A 50 -8.77 -21.85 8.12
N GLN A 51 -8.33 -21.11 7.11
CA GLN A 51 -8.65 -19.67 7.00
C GLN A 51 -10.13 -19.44 6.68
N ALA A 52 -10.76 -20.36 5.95
CA ALA A 52 -12.20 -20.33 5.68
C ALA A 52 -13.06 -20.75 6.89
N GLY A 53 -12.47 -21.23 7.99
CA GLY A 53 -13.18 -21.66 9.19
C GLY A 53 -13.59 -23.14 9.22
N TYR A 54 -13.21 -23.93 8.20
CA TYR A 54 -13.56 -25.33 8.01
C TYR A 54 -12.45 -26.31 8.39
N ALA A 55 -11.47 -25.89 9.21
CA ALA A 55 -10.51 -26.82 9.77
C ALA A 55 -10.16 -26.53 11.23
N ARG A 56 -10.18 -27.58 12.06
CA ARG A 56 -9.90 -27.50 13.50
C ARG A 56 -9.02 -28.66 13.93
N ARG A 57 -8.04 -28.37 14.80
CA ARG A 57 -7.09 -29.38 15.32
C ARG A 57 -6.43 -30.23 14.22
N GLY A 58 -6.13 -29.62 13.07
CA GLY A 58 -5.48 -30.31 11.93
C GLY A 58 -6.39 -31.23 11.12
N ARG A 59 -7.71 -31.15 11.28
CA ARG A 59 -8.68 -31.90 10.48
C ARG A 59 -9.60 -30.95 9.75
N ILE A 60 -9.83 -31.21 8.47
CA ILE A 60 -10.77 -30.48 7.62
C ILE A 60 -12.18 -31.04 7.86
N ASP A 61 -13.15 -30.14 8.00
CA ASP A 61 -14.56 -30.49 8.12
C ASP A 61 -15.07 -31.08 6.80
N LYS A 62 -16.02 -32.02 6.86
CA LYS A 62 -16.61 -32.63 5.67
C LYS A 62 -17.38 -31.59 4.85
N GLU A 63 -18.00 -30.63 5.52
CA GLU A 63 -18.75 -29.52 4.90
C GLU A 63 -17.86 -28.66 3.99
N TRP A 64 -16.53 -28.67 4.20
CA TRP A 64 -15.61 -27.93 3.35
C TRP A 64 -15.76 -28.29 1.87
N LYS A 65 -16.04 -29.57 1.55
CA LYS A 65 -16.19 -30.02 0.17
C LYS A 65 -17.34 -29.35 -0.56
N GLU A 66 -18.38 -28.95 0.16
CA GLU A 66 -19.58 -28.31 -0.40
C GLU A 66 -19.36 -26.81 -0.62
N VAL A 67 -18.48 -26.21 0.20
CA VAL A 67 -18.27 -24.76 0.26
C VAL A 67 -17.01 -24.32 -0.52
N ARG A 68 -16.05 -25.23 -0.70
CA ARG A 68 -14.72 -24.95 -1.27
C ARG A 68 -14.78 -24.27 -2.62
N GLU A 69 -15.61 -24.75 -3.53
CA GLU A 69 -15.68 -24.24 -4.91
C GLU A 69 -16.11 -22.77 -4.92
N GLY A 70 -17.20 -22.44 -4.22
CA GLY A 70 -17.66 -21.05 -4.08
C GLY A 70 -16.68 -20.18 -3.29
N ALA A 71 -16.05 -20.70 -2.23
CA ALA A 71 -15.03 -19.98 -1.47
C ALA A 71 -13.80 -19.61 -2.31
N LEU A 72 -13.41 -20.50 -3.23
CA LEU A 72 -12.29 -20.32 -4.15
C LEU A 72 -12.69 -19.78 -5.54
N ARG A 73 -13.92 -19.27 -5.69
CA ARG A 73 -14.36 -18.61 -6.92
C ARG A 73 -13.47 -17.40 -7.23
N GLY A 74 -13.02 -17.31 -8.48
CA GLY A 74 -12.21 -16.20 -8.98
C GLY A 74 -10.74 -16.20 -8.53
N TRP A 75 -10.30 -17.22 -7.79
CA TRP A 75 -8.89 -17.40 -7.48
C TRP A 75 -8.15 -17.99 -8.70
N VAL A 76 -6.94 -17.50 -8.96
CA VAL A 76 -6.10 -17.90 -10.09
C VAL A 76 -4.75 -18.37 -9.58
N GLU A 77 -4.34 -19.56 -9.94
CA GLU A 77 -2.99 -20.05 -9.65
C GLU A 77 -1.95 -19.34 -10.52
N CYS A 78 -0.90 -18.82 -9.90
CA CYS A 78 0.20 -18.14 -10.56
C CYS A 78 1.49 -18.98 -10.51
N SER A 79 2.50 -18.58 -11.29
CA SER A 79 3.76 -19.32 -11.46
C SER A 79 4.60 -19.47 -10.18
N ASP A 80 4.27 -18.74 -9.12
CA ASP A 80 4.91 -18.85 -7.80
C ASP A 80 4.23 -19.90 -6.89
N GLY A 81 3.26 -20.65 -7.41
CA GLY A 81 2.53 -21.70 -6.69
C GLY A 81 1.50 -21.15 -5.69
N ARG A 82 1.10 -19.88 -5.83
CA ARG A 82 0.09 -19.24 -4.97
C ARG A 82 -1.18 -18.95 -5.77
N LEU A 83 -2.30 -18.91 -5.06
CA LEU A 83 -3.58 -18.50 -5.61
C LEU A 83 -3.75 -16.99 -5.39
N TYR A 84 -4.08 -16.25 -6.42
CA TYR A 84 -4.35 -14.81 -6.38
C TYR A 84 -5.81 -14.52 -6.67
N HIS A 85 -6.40 -13.60 -5.90
CA HIS A 85 -7.73 -13.07 -6.22
C HIS A 85 -7.58 -11.70 -6.89
N PRO A 86 -7.98 -11.53 -8.17
CA PRO A 86 -7.73 -10.31 -8.94
C PRO A 86 -8.18 -9.03 -8.23
N VAL A 87 -9.35 -9.06 -7.59
CA VAL A 87 -9.89 -7.91 -6.86
C VAL A 87 -9.05 -7.56 -5.63
N VAL A 88 -8.62 -8.56 -4.86
CA VAL A 88 -7.84 -8.32 -3.63
C VAL A 88 -6.44 -7.84 -4.00
N ALA A 89 -5.84 -8.43 -5.04
CA ALA A 89 -4.55 -8.03 -5.58
C ALA A 89 -4.57 -6.59 -6.14
N GLU A 90 -5.63 -6.20 -6.84
CA GLU A 90 -5.87 -4.81 -7.28
C GLU A 90 -5.85 -3.86 -6.07
N LYS A 91 -6.68 -4.12 -5.05
CA LYS A 91 -6.72 -3.28 -3.83
C LYS A 91 -5.40 -3.24 -3.08
N ALA A 92 -4.66 -4.36 -3.03
CA ALA A 92 -3.36 -4.43 -2.38
C ALA A 92 -2.32 -3.57 -3.12
N ARG A 93 -2.31 -3.61 -4.45
CA ARG A 93 -1.45 -2.77 -5.29
C ARG A 93 -1.77 -1.29 -5.12
N ASP A 94 -3.04 -0.92 -5.15
CA ASP A 94 -3.46 0.48 -5.03
C ASP A 94 -3.10 1.05 -3.65
N ALA A 95 -3.29 0.26 -2.58
CA ALA A 95 -2.86 0.63 -1.23
C ALA A 95 -1.33 0.78 -1.13
N TRP A 96 -0.57 -0.09 -1.80
CA TRP A 96 0.88 0.02 -1.87
C TRP A 96 1.33 1.30 -2.57
N GLN A 97 0.76 1.62 -3.73
CA GLN A 97 1.06 2.83 -4.49
C GLN A 97 0.74 4.09 -3.68
N SER A 98 -0.42 4.12 -3.03
CA SER A 98 -0.83 5.22 -2.13
C SER A 98 0.19 5.43 -1.01
N ARG A 99 0.69 4.34 -0.42
CA ARG A 99 1.73 4.39 0.63
C ARG A 99 3.05 4.95 0.11
N LEU A 100 3.47 4.58 -1.09
CA LEU A 100 4.69 5.11 -1.71
C LEU A 100 4.56 6.61 -2.01
N GLU A 101 3.42 7.04 -2.55
CA GLU A 101 3.16 8.45 -2.83
C GLU A 101 3.17 9.30 -1.55
N GLN A 102 2.51 8.82 -0.48
CA GLN A 102 2.52 9.50 0.82
C GLN A 102 3.94 9.65 1.37
N ARG A 103 4.77 8.61 1.27
CA ARG A 103 6.18 8.65 1.68
C ARG A 103 6.97 9.69 0.87
N TRP A 104 6.80 9.67 -0.45
CA TRP A 104 7.44 10.64 -1.35
C TRP A 104 7.07 12.08 -0.99
N ARG A 105 5.77 12.37 -0.85
CA ARG A 105 5.27 13.71 -0.49
C ARG A 105 5.81 14.18 0.85
N THR A 106 5.84 13.29 1.84
CA THR A 106 6.39 13.58 3.17
C THR A 106 7.88 13.91 3.10
N GLU A 107 8.62 13.18 2.30
CA GLU A 107 10.06 13.40 2.12
C GLU A 107 10.36 14.72 1.38
N CYS A 108 9.63 15.04 0.31
CA CYS A 108 9.74 16.34 -0.36
C CYS A 108 9.44 17.51 0.61
N ALA A 109 8.41 17.36 1.44
CA ALA A 109 8.07 18.38 2.44
C ALA A 109 9.17 18.52 3.51
N ARG A 110 9.79 17.41 3.94
CA ARG A 110 10.93 17.40 4.86
C ARG A 110 12.13 18.15 4.28
N ILE A 111 12.50 17.85 3.03
CA ILE A 111 13.60 18.52 2.32
C ILE A 111 13.32 20.02 2.17
N LYS A 112 12.11 20.39 1.72
CA LYS A 112 11.71 21.79 1.59
C LYS A 112 11.87 22.55 2.91
N LYS A 113 11.38 21.98 4.02
CA LYS A 113 11.49 22.59 5.35
C LYS A 113 12.94 22.68 5.83
N HIS A 114 13.77 21.69 5.53
CA HIS A 114 15.20 21.72 5.83
C HIS A 114 15.89 22.85 5.06
N ASN A 115 15.68 22.97 3.75
CA ASN A 115 16.25 24.03 2.92
C ASN A 115 15.82 25.42 3.40
N GLN A 116 14.54 25.62 3.75
CA GLN A 116 14.05 26.89 4.30
C GLN A 116 14.76 27.31 5.59
N ARG A 117 15.12 26.35 6.46
CA ARG A 117 15.85 26.63 7.72
C ARG A 117 17.32 26.99 7.49
N HIS A 118 17.92 26.48 6.42
CA HIS A 118 19.34 26.70 6.11
C HIS A 118 19.59 27.79 5.06
N GLN A 119 18.56 28.26 4.34
CA GLN A 119 18.66 29.38 3.41
C GLN A 119 18.58 30.77 4.07
N SER A 120 18.30 30.87 5.37
CA SER A 120 18.32 32.13 6.12
C SER A 120 19.67 32.42 6.79
N ASN A 121 20.74 32.48 5.99
CA ASN A 121 21.94 33.22 6.38
C ASN A 121 22.75 33.68 5.14
N PRO A 122 22.22 34.63 4.32
CA PRO A 122 23.12 35.48 3.58
C PRO A 122 23.76 36.43 4.61
N THR A 123 24.95 36.07 5.09
CA THR A 123 25.89 37.03 5.67
C THR A 123 26.03 38.16 4.65
N HIS A 124 25.35 39.26 4.89
CA HIS A 124 25.51 40.49 4.13
C HIS A 124 26.88 41.08 4.50
N SER A 125 27.95 40.53 3.91
CA SER A 125 29.27 41.15 3.90
C SER A 125 29.37 42.02 2.66
N SER A 126 28.68 43.16 2.70
CA SER A 126 28.89 44.28 1.79
C SER A 126 29.13 45.52 2.63
N ASN A 127 30.35 45.65 3.14
CA ASN A 127 30.83 46.95 3.59
C ASN A 127 32.26 47.16 3.10
N SER A 128 32.43 47.20 1.77
CA SER A 128 33.57 47.86 1.15
C SER A 128 33.40 49.37 1.29
N ARG A 129 33.68 49.89 2.49
CA ARG A 129 33.78 51.32 2.75
C ARG A 129 35.26 51.69 2.86
N THR A 130 36.00 51.55 1.77
CA THR A 130 37.29 52.23 1.60
C THR A 130 36.99 53.64 1.12
N GLY A 131 36.79 54.56 2.06
CA GLY A 131 36.87 55.98 1.77
C GLY A 131 38.31 56.30 1.35
N LEU A 132 38.50 56.71 0.09
CA LEU A 132 39.73 57.42 -0.25
C LEU A 132 39.75 58.73 0.54
N PRO A 133 40.86 59.08 1.20
CA PRO A 133 41.00 60.41 1.79
C PRO A 133 41.03 61.47 0.68
N PRO A 134 40.57 62.71 0.97
CA PRO A 134 40.53 63.78 -0.02
C PRO A 134 41.95 64.16 -0.47
N VAL A 135 42.15 64.24 -1.78
CA VAL A 135 43.39 64.74 -2.40
C VAL A 135 43.45 66.25 -2.19
N VAL A 136 44.42 66.71 -1.41
CA VAL A 136 44.74 68.14 -1.25
C VAL A 136 45.50 68.60 -2.50
N PRO A 137 45.10 69.70 -3.18
CA PRO A 137 45.89 70.24 -4.28
C PRO A 137 47.18 70.85 -3.74
N ARG A 138 48.33 70.42 -4.25
CA ARG A 138 49.60 71.16 -4.06
C ARG A 138 49.60 72.33 -5.03
N ASP A 139 49.45 73.54 -4.50
CA ASP A 139 49.80 74.74 -5.25
C ASP A 139 51.25 74.67 -5.72
N SER A 140 51.45 74.98 -6.99
CA SER A 140 52.77 75.11 -7.62
C SER A 140 52.76 76.33 -8.53
N ARG A 141 52.94 77.51 -7.93
CA ARG A 141 53.90 78.58 -8.28
C ARG A 141 53.50 79.90 -7.65
#